data_AF-A0A372LGD4-F1
#
_entry.id   AF-A0A372LGD4-F1
#
_cell.length_a   1.000
_cell.length_b   1.000
_cell.length_c   1.000
_cell.angle_alpha   90.00
_cell.angle_beta   90.00
_cell.angle_gamma   90.00
#
_symmetry.space_group_name_H-M   'P 1'
#
loop_
_entity.id
_entity.type
_entity.pdbx_description
1 polymer ?
#
loop_
_entity_poly.entity_id
_entity_poly.type
_entity_poly.pdbx_seq_one_letter_code
_entity_poly.pdbx_strand_id
1 'polypeptide(L)'
;MTMNERLLEILFREVVASLAPEKRKVYEFIVNLEDELASKSQTPEEFLGLLKNHSPHQKAANEFNLTFGKTLMLMHEIEDEITTKLELRSSKIKWIDCTEHIKINQEYNKIYLLLS
;
A
#
# COMPACT_ATOMS: atom_id res chain seq x y z
N MET A 1 -1.85 -15.64 -9.12
CA MET A 1 -2.08 -14.19 -9.09
C MET A 1 -3.10 -13.84 -10.15
N THR A 2 -4.30 -13.43 -9.74
CA THR A 2 -5.37 -13.04 -10.67
C THR A 2 -5.15 -11.62 -11.19
N MET A 3 -5.73 -11.25 -12.35
CA MET A 3 -5.60 -9.91 -12.95
C MET A 3 -5.99 -8.79 -11.96
N ASN A 4 -6.96 -9.07 -11.08
CA ASN A 4 -7.46 -8.14 -10.08
C ASN A 4 -6.42 -7.84 -8.98
N GLU A 5 -5.69 -8.86 -8.50
CA GLU A 5 -4.62 -8.69 -7.50
C GLU A 5 -3.49 -7.78 -8.01
N ARG A 6 -3.08 -7.95 -9.28
CA ARG A 6 -2.02 -7.14 -9.88
C ARG A 6 -2.44 -5.68 -10.07
N LEU A 7 -3.70 -5.45 -10.45
CA LEU A 7 -4.27 -4.10 -10.54
C LEU A 7 -4.31 -3.44 -9.17
N LEU A 8 -4.74 -4.16 -8.13
CA LEU A 8 -4.77 -3.66 -6.76
C LEU A 8 -3.37 -3.28 -6.26
N GLU A 9 -2.36 -4.10 -6.54
CA GLU A 9 -0.97 -3.82 -6.20
C GLU A 9 -0.44 -2.53 -6.86
N ILE A 10 -0.74 -2.33 -8.15
CA ILE A 10 -0.37 -1.10 -8.87
C ILE A 10 -1.05 0.11 -8.25
N LEU A 11 -2.36 0.03 -7.98
CA LEU A 11 -3.12 1.13 -7.37
C LEU A 11 -2.61 1.46 -5.98
N PHE A 12 -2.30 0.45 -5.18
CA PHE A 12 -1.71 0.62 -3.85
C PHE A 12 -0.40 1.40 -3.94
N ARG A 13 0.51 1.01 -4.84
CA ARG A 13 1.79 1.72 -5.06
C ARG A 13 1.58 3.18 -5.48
N GLU A 14 0.63 3.45 -6.36
CA GLU A 14 0.29 4.82 -6.76
C GLU A 14 -0.31 5.65 -5.62
N VAL A 15 -1.17 5.03 -4.80
CA VAL A 15 -1.78 5.70 -3.65
C VAL A 15 -0.70 6.06 -2.62
N VAL A 16 0.19 5.13 -2.29
CA VAL A 16 1.35 5.38 -1.40
C VAL A 16 2.24 6.47 -1.99
N ALA A 17 2.54 6.42 -3.29
CA ALA A 17 3.33 7.45 -3.96
C ALA A 17 2.69 8.84 -3.91
N SER A 18 1.36 8.92 -3.85
CA SER A 18 0.57 10.15 -3.75
C SER A 18 0.45 10.75 -2.35
N LEU A 19 0.93 10.05 -1.31
CA LEU A 19 0.94 10.57 0.05
C LEU A 19 1.87 11.78 0.17
N ALA A 20 1.60 12.64 1.16
CA ALA A 20 2.52 13.72 1.50
C ALA A 20 3.92 13.14 1.79
N PRO A 21 5.02 13.79 1.35
CA PRO A 21 6.37 13.21 1.44
C PRO A 21 6.77 12.75 2.85
N GLU A 22 6.36 13.49 3.89
CA GLU A 22 6.63 13.14 5.29
C GLU A 22 5.85 11.90 5.72
N LYS A 23 4.55 11.84 5.42
CA LYS A 23 3.70 10.67 5.66
C LYS A 23 4.24 9.42 4.96
N ARG A 24 4.61 9.55 3.69
CA ARG A 24 5.16 8.45 2.89
C ARG A 24 6.44 7.89 3.51
N LYS A 25 7.36 8.75 3.93
CA LYS A 25 8.62 8.33 4.57
C LYS A 25 8.36 7.54 5.86
N VAL A 26 7.44 8.00 6.71
CA VAL A 26 7.09 7.30 7.95
C VAL A 26 6.48 5.92 7.64
N TYR A 27 5.55 5.88 6.69
CA TYR A 27 4.89 4.66 6.25
C TYR A 27 5.89 3.63 5.71
N GLU A 28 6.69 4.02 4.71
CA GLU A 28 7.68 3.15 4.08
C GLU A 28 8.72 2.66 5.10
N PHE A 29 9.14 3.50 6.04
CA PHE A 29 10.06 3.10 7.10
C PHE A 29 9.46 2.00 7.99
N ILE A 30 8.21 2.16 8.43
CA ILE A 30 7.52 1.18 9.28
C ILE A 30 7.31 -0.13 8.50
N VAL A 31 6.76 -0.05 7.29
CA VAL A 31 6.50 -1.23 6.45
C VAL A 31 7.78 -2.00 6.14
N ASN A 32 8.89 -1.32 5.81
CA ASN A 32 10.16 -2.00 5.58
C ASN A 32 10.66 -2.75 6.82
N LEU A 33 10.49 -2.17 8.01
CA LEU A 33 10.84 -2.85 9.26
C LEU A 33 9.92 -4.06 9.51
N GLU A 34 8.64 -3.96 9.21
CA GLU A 34 7.68 -5.06 9.33
C GLU A 34 8.00 -6.17 8.34
N ASP A 35 8.32 -5.85 7.08
CA ASP A 35 8.75 -6.80 6.05
C ASP A 35 10.04 -7.53 6.45
N GLU A 36 11.01 -6.81 7.04
CA GLU A 36 12.22 -7.41 7.61
C GLU A 36 11.93 -8.38 8.75
N LEU A 37 10.92 -8.11 9.58
CA LEU A 37 10.52 -9.02 10.65
C LEU A 37 9.73 -10.21 10.10
N ALA A 38 8.84 -9.97 9.12
CA ALA A 38 8.05 -11.00 8.45
C ALA A 38 8.95 -12.01 7.73
N SER A 39 9.99 -11.55 7.04
CA SER A 39 10.98 -12.42 6.39
C SER A 39 11.77 -13.32 7.34
N LYS A 40 11.80 -12.98 8.64
CA LYS A 40 12.48 -13.74 9.70
C LYS A 40 11.55 -14.69 10.45
N SER A 41 10.24 -14.57 10.25
CA SER A 41 9.23 -15.44 10.87
C SER A 41 8.78 -16.55 9.92
N GLN A 42 8.53 -17.73 10.46
CA GLN A 42 7.93 -18.85 9.72
C GLN A 42 6.43 -18.97 10.00
N THR A 43 5.95 -18.40 11.11
CA THR A 43 4.53 -18.41 11.50
C THR A 43 4.02 -17.01 11.87
N PRO A 44 2.70 -16.78 11.76
CA PRO A 44 2.08 -15.52 12.23
C PRO A 44 2.34 -15.24 13.71
N GLU A 45 2.39 -16.27 14.56
CA GLU A 45 2.66 -16.13 16.00
C GLU A 45 4.10 -15.66 16.25
N GLU A 46 5.07 -16.19 15.50
CA GLU A 46 6.46 -15.73 15.53
C GLU A 46 6.57 -14.27 15.07
N PHE A 47 5.87 -13.91 14.00
CA PHE A 47 5.83 -12.53 13.51
C PHE A 47 5.28 -11.55 14.57
N LEU A 48 4.15 -11.89 15.21
CA LEU A 48 3.57 -11.09 16.29
C LEU A 48 4.53 -10.94 17.48
N GLY A 49 5.24 -12.02 17.84
CA GLY A 49 6.30 -11.98 18.85
C GLY A 49 7.42 -11.02 18.47
N LEU A 50 7.87 -11.05 17.21
CA LEU A 50 8.90 -10.16 16.68
C LEU A 50 8.46 -8.69 16.68
N LEU A 51 7.22 -8.39 16.29
CA LEU A 51 6.65 -7.04 16.33
C LEU A 51 6.66 -6.47 17.75
N LYS A 52 6.22 -7.27 18.73
CA LYS A 52 6.19 -6.87 20.14
C LYS A 52 7.60 -6.57 20.68
N ASN A 53 8.58 -7.37 20.31
CA ASN A 53 9.95 -7.26 20.82
C ASN A 53 10.76 -6.13 20.15
N HIS A 54 10.55 -5.89 18.85
CA HIS A 54 11.34 -4.93 18.09
C HIS A 54 10.64 -3.58 17.89
N SER A 55 9.32 -3.52 18.08
CA SER A 55 8.46 -2.33 18.01
C SER A 55 8.80 -1.38 16.86
N PRO A 56 8.39 -1.69 15.61
CA PRO A 56 8.60 -0.83 14.45
C PRO A 56 8.15 0.62 14.67
N HIS A 57 6.99 0.81 15.30
CA HIS A 57 6.47 2.15 15.63
C HIS A 57 7.36 2.91 16.62
N GLN A 58 7.98 2.23 17.60
CA GLN A 58 8.92 2.89 18.52
C GLN A 58 10.21 3.29 17.81
N LYS A 59 10.70 2.46 16.88
CA LYS A 59 11.86 2.81 16.04
C LYS A 59 11.57 4.01 15.15
N ALA A 60 10.38 4.05 14.53
CA ALA A 60 9.95 5.18 13.73
C ALA A 60 9.79 6.45 14.59
N ALA A 61 9.26 6.34 15.81
CA ALA A 61 9.18 7.47 16.73
C ALA A 61 10.56 8.11 16.97
N ASN A 62 11.58 7.29 17.21
CA ASN A 62 12.96 7.76 17.40
C ASN A 62 13.55 8.37 16.12
N GLU A 63 13.37 7.71 14.96
CA GLU A 63 13.92 8.17 13.67
C GLU A 63 13.34 9.53 13.24
N PHE A 64 12.03 9.72 13.42
CA PHE A 64 11.32 10.92 12.98
C PHE A 64 11.15 11.98 14.09
N ASN A 65 11.79 11.79 15.25
CA ASN A 65 11.66 12.66 16.42
C ASN A 65 10.19 12.90 16.85
N LEU A 66 9.38 11.85 16.75
CA LEU A 66 7.98 11.83 17.19
C LEU A 66 7.87 11.09 18.53
N THR A 67 6.79 11.35 19.27
CA THR A 67 6.45 10.50 20.41
C THR A 67 5.79 9.22 19.90
N PHE A 68 5.90 8.12 20.65
CA PHE A 68 5.27 6.84 20.27
C PHE A 68 3.77 7.00 19.96
N GLY A 69 3.03 7.74 20.80
CA GLY A 69 1.61 8.02 20.57
C GLY A 69 1.35 8.81 19.29
N LYS A 70 2.18 9.81 18.97
CA LYS A 70 2.06 10.56 17.71
C LYS A 70 2.38 9.67 16.50
N THR A 71 3.35 8.78 16.60
CA THR A 71 3.68 7.83 15.53
C THR A 71 2.54 6.86 15.26
N LEU A 72 1.90 6.32 16.31
CA LEU A 72 0.73 5.45 16.16
C LEU A 72 -0.45 6.19 15.52
N MET A 73 -0.75 7.41 15.98
CA MET A 73 -1.81 8.22 15.39
C MET A 73 -1.52 8.53 13.91
N LEU A 74 -0.28 8.93 13.60
CA LEU A 74 0.15 9.21 12.23
C LEU A 74 0.05 7.97 11.34
N MET A 75 0.43 6.79 11.85
CA MET A 75 0.31 5.54 11.09
C MET A 75 -1.16 5.24 10.75
N HIS A 76 -2.06 5.33 11.74
CA HIS A 76 -3.49 5.14 11.50
C HIS A 76 -4.07 6.16 10.51
N GLU A 77 -3.71 7.44 10.62
CA GLU A 77 -4.12 8.46 9.66
C GLU A 77 -3.63 8.15 8.23
N ILE A 78 -2.44 7.57 8.09
CA ILE A 78 -1.90 7.16 6.79
C ILE A 78 -2.67 5.95 6.25
N GLU A 79 -2.92 4.93 7.07
CA GLU A 79 -3.69 3.73 6.69
C GLU A 79 -5.11 4.09 6.25
N ASP A 80 -5.78 4.99 6.98
CA ASP A 80 -7.10 5.51 6.64
C ASP A 80 -7.08 6.29 5.31
N GLU A 81 -6.06 7.14 5.11
CA GLU A 81 -5.89 7.90 3.87
C GLU A 81 -5.65 6.97 2.66
N ILE A 82 -4.79 5.96 2.81
CA ILE A 82 -4.53 4.95 1.79
C ILE A 82 -5.82 4.19 1.46
N THR A 83 -6.52 3.70 2.48
CA THR A 83 -7.77 2.94 2.32
C THR A 83 -8.82 3.76 1.59
N THR A 84 -9.05 5.00 2.02
CA THR A 84 -10.02 5.92 1.39
C THR A 84 -9.67 6.18 -0.08
N LYS A 85 -8.39 6.44 -0.39
CA LYS A 85 -7.93 6.67 -1.77
C LYS A 85 -8.05 5.41 -2.62
N LEU A 86 -7.77 4.23 -2.07
CA LEU A 86 -7.94 2.94 -2.74
C LEU A 86 -9.39 2.64 -3.06
N GLU A 87 -10.31 2.86 -2.13
CA GLU A 87 -11.75 2.66 -2.35
C GLU A 87 -12.29 3.60 -3.42
N LEU A 88 -11.86 4.86 -3.41
CA LEU A 88 -12.25 5.85 -4.40
C LEU A 88 -11.71 5.52 -5.80
N ARG A 89 -10.51 4.94 -5.91
CA ARG A 89 -9.95 4.50 -7.21
C ARG A 89 -10.56 3.18 -7.67
N SER A 90 -10.74 2.22 -6.76
CA SER A 90 -11.32 0.91 -7.06
C SER A 90 -12.79 1.02 -7.48
N SER A 91 -13.55 1.95 -6.88
CA SER A 91 -14.93 2.21 -7.32
C SER A 91 -14.97 2.75 -8.75
N LYS A 92 -14.06 3.63 -9.15
CA LYS A 92 -13.95 4.13 -10.54
C LYS A 92 -13.56 3.03 -11.54
N ILE A 93 -12.68 2.11 -11.14
CA ILE A 93 -12.20 1.01 -12.00
C ILE A 93 -13.27 -0.06 -12.20
N LYS A 94 -14.14 -0.31 -11.20
CA LYS A 94 -15.32 -1.17 -11.36
C LYS A 94 -16.31 -0.70 -12.43
N TRP A 95 -16.32 0.60 -12.77
CA TRP A 95 -17.16 1.15 -13.84
C TRP A 95 -16.54 1.00 -15.25
N ILE A 96 -15.25 0.70 -15.34
CA ILE A 96 -14.56 0.42 -16.61
C ILE A 96 -14.39 -1.10 -16.72
N ASP A 97 -15.51 -1.82 -16.70
CA ASP A 97 -15.51 -3.23 -17.12
C ASP A 97 -15.41 -3.27 -18.66
N CYS A 98 -14.19 -3.18 -19.17
CA CYS A 98 -13.91 -3.29 -20.60
C CYS A 98 -13.96 -4.73 -21.13
N THR A 99 -14.38 -5.72 -20.32
CA THR A 99 -14.49 -7.11 -20.78
C THR A 99 -15.43 -7.21 -21.99
N GLU A 100 -16.46 -6.36 -22.05
CA GLU A 100 -17.34 -6.25 -23.22
C GLU A 100 -16.78 -5.34 -24.34
N HIS A 101 -15.94 -4.35 -24.02
CA HIS A 101 -15.35 -3.46 -25.02
C HIS A 101 -14.16 -4.06 -25.79
N ILE A 102 -13.57 -5.16 -25.30
CA ILE A 102 -12.49 -5.92 -25.99
C ILE A 102 -13.05 -6.88 -27.07
N LYS A 103 -14.32 -6.77 -27.46
CA LYS A 103 -14.87 -7.47 -28.63
C LYS A 103 -14.85 -6.67 -29.93
N ILE A 104 -14.23 -5.50 -29.97
CA ILE A 104 -14.11 -4.72 -31.21
C ILE A 104 -12.64 -4.58 -31.58
N ASN A 105 -12.32 -5.19 -32.74
CA ASN A 105 -11.06 -5.16 -33.48
C ASN A 105 -9.98 -6.16 -33.05
N GLN A 106 -10.19 -7.39 -33.52
CA GLN A 106 -9.12 -8.19 -34.09
C GLN A 106 -8.36 -7.35 -35.13
N GLU A 107 -7.26 -6.71 -34.74
CA GLU A 107 -5.99 -6.73 -35.48
C GLU A 107 -4.91 -5.96 -34.70
N TYR A 108 -3.84 -6.69 -34.41
CA TYR A 108 -2.56 -6.35 -33.79
C TYR A 108 -2.13 -4.87 -33.83
N ASN A 109 -2.29 -4.15 -32.72
CA ASN A 109 -1.24 -3.34 -32.11
C ASN A 109 -1.61 -2.91 -30.68
N LYS A 110 -0.77 -3.27 -29.70
CA LYS A 110 -0.95 -2.88 -28.29
C LYS A 110 -0.75 -1.38 -28.14
N ILE A 111 -1.79 -0.66 -27.75
CA ILE A 111 -1.68 0.71 -27.25
C ILE A 111 -2.25 0.72 -25.83
N TYR A 112 -1.39 0.94 -24.83
CA TYR A 112 -1.80 1.23 -23.46
C TYR A 112 -1.79 2.75 -23.30
N LEU A 113 -2.96 3.37 -23.15
CA LEU A 113 -3.08 4.78 -22.78
C LEU A 113 -3.26 4.89 -21.27
N LEU A 114 -2.30 5.54 -20.61
CA LEU A 114 -2.47 6.08 -19.26
C LEU A 114 -3.09 7.48 -19.42
N LEU A 115 -4.28 7.69 -18.87
CA LEU A 115 -4.84 9.04 -18.72
C LEU A 115 -4.56 9.50 -17.29
N SER A 116 -3.66 10.49 -17.19
CA SER A 116 -3.29 11.24 -15.99
C SER A 116 -4.37 12.24 -15.58
#